data_AF-A0A6B1K831-F1
#
_entry.id   AF-A0A6B1K831-F1
#
_cell.length_a   1.000
_cell.length_b   1.000
_cell.length_c   1.000
_cell.angle_alpha   90.00
_cell.angle_beta   90.00
_cell.angle_gamma   90.00
#
_symmetry.space_group_name_H-M   'P 1'
#
loop_
_entity.id
_entity.type
_entity.pdbx_description
1 polymer ?
#
loop_
_entity_poly.entity_id
_entity_poly.type
_entity_poly.pdbx_seq_one_letter_code
_entity_poly.pdbx_strand_id
1 'polypeptide(L)'
;MRAICVASASAVLLGVGALTSCVPAADAAVRTDFDFGVQPSTVGADAQVTLWVERNAACEGEAEVSSPVFDAVAIPPEKSSAPARVDADARPGAVYDVEFFCDGSSGTAHLTIAGDQPAHHPAHHPTRHHRHPSKGVHAGEGGTLGGLDLKEMGLGAALIAGALGTAYHLARRRTDEDTG
;
A
#
# COMPACT_ATOMS: atom_id res chain seq x y z
N MET A 1 44.74 -54.20 -20.04
CA MET A 1 44.89 -52.76 -19.78
C MET A 1 43.76 -52.33 -18.85
N ARG A 2 44.10 -51.47 -17.89
CA ARG A 2 43.34 -50.96 -16.73
C ARG A 2 41.97 -50.36 -17.12
N ALA A 3 40.98 -50.10 -16.27
CA ALA A 3 40.54 -50.50 -14.94
C ALA A 3 39.32 -49.59 -14.66
N ILE A 4 38.20 -50.15 -14.18
CA ILE A 4 37.19 -49.54 -13.32
C ILE A 4 36.53 -48.22 -13.82
N CYS A 5 35.27 -48.29 -14.25
CA CYS A 5 34.33 -47.19 -14.07
C CYS A 5 33.33 -47.59 -12.99
N VAL A 6 33.51 -46.99 -11.81
CA VAL A 6 32.68 -47.13 -10.62
C VAL A 6 31.29 -46.59 -10.90
N ALA A 7 30.31 -47.32 -10.40
CA ALA A 7 28.90 -46.99 -10.35
C ALA A 7 28.62 -45.56 -9.90
N SER A 8 27.87 -44.80 -10.71
CA SER A 8 27.11 -43.63 -10.26
C SER A 8 25.66 -44.05 -10.03
N ALA A 9 25.42 -44.67 -8.88
CA ALA A 9 24.10 -44.71 -8.28
C ALA A 9 23.89 -43.40 -7.51
N SER A 10 22.97 -42.56 -7.96
CA SER A 10 22.42 -41.46 -7.16
C SER A 10 20.95 -41.30 -7.50
N ALA A 11 20.14 -42.00 -6.72
CA ALA A 11 18.72 -41.74 -6.55
C ALA A 11 18.55 -40.73 -5.41
N VAL A 12 17.94 -39.58 -5.69
CA VAL A 12 17.25 -38.69 -4.72
C VAL A 12 16.19 -37.93 -5.57
N LEU A 13 14.95 -38.41 -5.63
CA LEU A 13 13.79 -38.01 -4.82
C LEU A 13 13.37 -36.53 -4.99
N LEU A 14 12.28 -36.36 -5.73
CA LEU A 14 11.12 -35.48 -5.50
C LEU A 14 11.35 -34.12 -4.82
N GLY A 15 11.15 -33.05 -5.60
CA GLY A 15 10.85 -31.72 -5.11
C GLY A 15 9.89 -31.02 -6.06
N VAL A 16 8.61 -31.38 -6.03
CA VAL A 16 7.53 -30.57 -6.61
C VAL A 16 7.43 -29.31 -5.75
N GLY A 17 8.19 -28.28 -6.13
CA GLY A 17 8.00 -26.94 -5.61
C GLY A 17 6.77 -26.35 -6.29
N ALA A 18 5.59 -26.55 -5.70
CA ALA A 18 4.45 -25.71 -6.00
C ALA A 18 4.85 -24.29 -5.59
N LEU A 19 5.18 -23.45 -6.58
CA LEU A 19 5.28 -22.02 -6.40
C LEU A 19 3.89 -21.55 -6.00
N THR A 20 3.60 -21.50 -4.70
CA THR A 20 2.47 -20.73 -4.18
C THR A 20 2.86 -19.26 -4.36
N SER A 21 2.68 -18.73 -5.56
CA SER A 21 2.71 -17.30 -5.79
C SER A 21 1.62 -16.71 -4.91
N CYS A 22 2.01 -16.06 -3.82
CA CYS A 22 1.16 -15.10 -3.13
C CYS A 22 1.09 -13.90 -4.08
N VAL A 23 0.19 -13.97 -5.06
CA VAL A 23 -0.16 -12.82 -5.88
C VAL A 23 -0.92 -11.92 -4.91
N PRO A 24 -0.43 -10.71 -4.57
CA PRO A 24 -1.31 -9.74 -3.93
C PRO A 24 -2.53 -9.66 -4.84
N ALA A 25 -3.73 -9.70 -4.27
CA ALA A 25 -4.91 -9.31 -5.01
C ALA A 25 -4.66 -7.86 -5.42
N ALA A 26 -4.06 -7.68 -6.60
CA ALA A 26 -4.25 -6.49 -7.38
C ALA A 26 -5.74 -6.51 -7.59
N ASP A 27 -6.45 -5.64 -6.87
CA ASP A 27 -7.78 -5.19 -7.24
C ASP A 27 -7.80 -5.20 -8.76
N ALA A 28 -8.59 -6.10 -9.34
CA ALA A 28 -8.78 -6.14 -10.76
C ALA A 28 -9.53 -4.85 -11.08
N ALA A 29 -8.77 -3.75 -11.17
CA ALA A 29 -9.25 -2.46 -11.60
C ALA A 29 -9.87 -2.77 -12.95
N VAL A 30 -11.20 -2.78 -12.98
CA VAL A 30 -11.95 -2.78 -14.21
C VAL A 30 -11.39 -1.59 -14.95
N ARG A 31 -10.58 -1.85 -15.97
CA ARG A 31 -9.86 -0.79 -16.69
C ARG A 31 -10.93 0.02 -17.39
N THR A 32 -11.30 1.11 -16.77
CA THR A 32 -12.19 2.11 -17.31
C THR A 32 -11.46 2.90 -18.37
N ASP A 33 -12.20 3.40 -19.34
CA ASP A 33 -11.64 4.18 -20.44
C ASP A 33 -11.19 5.59 -20.00
N PHE A 34 -11.39 5.94 -18.73
CA PHE A 34 -10.97 7.19 -18.09
C PHE A 34 -10.52 6.96 -16.64
N ASP A 35 -9.65 7.83 -16.14
CA ASP A 35 -9.17 7.82 -14.75
C ASP A 35 -10.08 8.67 -13.86
N PHE A 36 -10.27 8.27 -12.60
CA PHE A 36 -11.10 8.97 -11.63
C PHE A 36 -10.72 8.59 -10.20
N GLY A 37 -11.24 9.33 -9.22
CA GLY A 37 -11.07 8.95 -7.82
C GLY A 37 -11.65 9.93 -6.82
N VAL A 38 -11.40 9.60 -5.55
CA VAL A 38 -11.83 10.36 -4.37
C VAL A 38 -10.62 10.73 -3.54
N GLN A 39 -10.49 12.01 -3.18
CA GLN A 39 -9.40 12.51 -2.36
C GLN A 39 -9.92 13.36 -1.20
N PRO A 40 -9.58 13.03 0.07
CA PRO A 40 -8.87 11.82 0.52
C PRO A 40 -9.74 10.55 0.36
N SER A 41 -9.11 9.37 0.24
CA SER A 41 -9.83 8.09 0.23
C SER A 41 -10.19 7.57 1.64
N THR A 42 -9.71 8.21 2.70
CA THR A 42 -10.07 7.92 4.09
C THR A 42 -10.41 9.21 4.83
N VAL A 43 -11.64 9.32 5.33
CA VAL A 43 -12.14 10.52 6.02
C VAL A 43 -13.11 10.17 7.14
N GLY A 44 -13.35 11.07 8.08
CA GLY A 44 -14.43 10.92 9.07
C GLY A 44 -15.81 11.19 8.47
N ALA A 45 -16.85 10.85 9.21
CA ALA A 45 -18.21 11.31 8.91
C ALA A 45 -18.29 12.86 8.93
N ASP A 46 -19.16 13.46 8.12
CA ASP A 46 -19.29 14.92 7.92
C ASP A 46 -18.03 15.63 7.36
N ALA A 47 -17.07 14.87 6.86
CA ALA A 47 -15.91 15.42 6.17
C ALA A 47 -16.23 15.78 4.71
N GLN A 48 -15.44 16.70 4.15
CA GLN A 48 -15.48 17.01 2.72
C GLN A 48 -14.43 16.20 1.97
N VAL A 49 -14.85 15.59 0.86
CA VAL A 49 -13.98 14.91 -0.11
C VAL A 49 -14.05 15.65 -1.44
N THR A 50 -13.01 15.47 -2.25
CA THR A 50 -12.98 15.92 -3.65
C THR A 50 -13.11 14.71 -4.55
N LEU A 51 -14.15 14.71 -5.37
CA LEU A 51 -14.38 13.75 -6.45
C LEU A 51 -13.72 14.32 -7.70
N TRP A 52 -12.94 13.51 -8.42
CA TRP A 52 -12.26 13.96 -9.64
C TRP A 52 -12.35 12.92 -10.75
N VAL A 53 -12.34 13.40 -11.99
CA VAL A 53 -12.34 12.63 -13.23
C VAL A 53 -11.33 13.24 -14.19
N GLU A 54 -10.55 12.41 -14.87
CA GLU A 54 -9.67 12.83 -15.95
C GLU A 54 -10.51 12.96 -17.23
N ARG A 55 -10.45 14.15 -17.86
CA ARG A 55 -11.23 14.43 -19.07
C ARG A 55 -10.47 13.92 -20.28
N ASN A 56 -11.08 12.97 -21.00
CA ASN A 56 -10.54 12.38 -22.22
C ASN A 56 -11.69 12.02 -23.17
N ALA A 57 -11.38 11.37 -24.30
CA ALA A 57 -12.39 11.00 -25.29
C ALA A 57 -13.50 10.04 -24.79
N ALA A 58 -13.31 9.39 -23.64
CA ALA A 58 -14.30 8.52 -23.01
C ALA A 58 -15.11 9.23 -21.91
N CYS A 59 -14.75 10.47 -21.56
CA CYS A 59 -15.45 11.25 -20.54
C CYS A 59 -15.35 12.76 -20.87
N GLU A 60 -16.05 13.17 -21.93
CA GLU A 60 -16.12 14.55 -22.40
C GLU A 60 -17.33 15.29 -21.83
N GLY A 61 -18.40 14.55 -21.51
CA GLY A 61 -19.69 15.05 -21.01
C GLY A 61 -19.74 15.26 -19.50
N GLU A 62 -20.98 15.32 -18.98
CA GLU A 62 -21.21 15.38 -17.54
C GLU A 62 -20.86 14.03 -16.90
N ALA A 63 -20.10 14.06 -15.81
CA ALA A 63 -19.80 12.86 -15.02
C ALA A 63 -20.71 12.82 -13.79
N GLU A 64 -21.48 11.75 -13.65
CA GLU A 64 -22.32 11.49 -12.49
C GLU A 64 -21.53 10.65 -11.48
N VAL A 65 -21.55 11.05 -10.21
CA VAL A 65 -20.87 10.34 -9.12
C VAL A 65 -21.86 10.03 -8.02
N SER A 66 -21.92 8.77 -7.59
CA SER A 66 -22.87 8.34 -6.56
C SER A 66 -22.25 7.39 -5.54
N SER A 67 -22.75 7.45 -4.32
CA SER A 67 -22.37 6.56 -3.22
C SER A 67 -23.47 6.60 -2.16
N PRO A 68 -23.66 5.55 -1.34
CA PRO A 68 -24.66 5.57 -0.26
C PRO A 68 -24.29 6.46 0.93
N VAL A 69 -23.15 7.17 0.90
CA VAL A 69 -22.66 8.03 2.01
C VAL A 69 -22.51 9.49 1.63
N PHE A 70 -23.06 9.90 0.49
CA PHE A 70 -23.20 11.31 0.12
C PHE A 70 -24.26 11.46 -0.96
N ASP A 71 -24.79 12.68 -1.11
CA ASP A 71 -25.70 13.01 -2.22
C ASP A 71 -25.02 12.88 -3.59
N ALA A 72 -25.74 12.35 -4.59
CA ALA A 72 -25.21 12.24 -5.95
C ALA A 72 -24.72 13.59 -6.50
N VAL A 73 -23.53 13.59 -7.09
CA VAL A 73 -22.84 14.80 -7.58
C VAL A 73 -22.67 14.71 -9.09
N ALA A 74 -23.07 15.76 -9.79
CA ALA A 74 -22.77 15.96 -11.21
C ALA A 74 -21.53 16.86 -11.38
N ILE A 75 -20.50 16.36 -12.06
CA ILE A 75 -19.31 17.12 -12.45
C ILE A 75 -19.52 17.58 -13.90
N PRO A 76 -19.80 18.87 -14.14
CA PRO A 76 -20.09 19.38 -15.47
C PRO A 76 -18.84 19.28 -16.38
N PRO A 77 -19.01 19.22 -17.71
CA PRO A 77 -17.92 18.93 -18.65
C PRO A 77 -16.77 19.94 -18.61
N GLU A 78 -17.01 21.18 -18.16
CA GLU A 78 -15.98 22.21 -18.03
C GLU A 78 -15.11 22.05 -16.77
N LYS A 79 -15.45 21.07 -15.91
CA LYS A 79 -14.73 20.78 -14.66
C LYS A 79 -14.26 19.34 -14.63
N SER A 80 -13.14 19.12 -13.95
CA SER A 80 -12.58 17.78 -13.70
C SER A 80 -12.78 17.32 -12.26
N SER A 81 -13.42 18.14 -11.42
CA SER A 81 -13.65 17.80 -10.01
C SER A 81 -14.83 18.56 -9.40
N ALA A 82 -15.39 17.98 -8.34
CA ALA A 82 -16.39 18.60 -7.49
C ALA A 82 -16.24 18.12 -6.03
N PRO A 83 -16.57 18.98 -5.05
CA PRO A 83 -16.61 18.57 -3.65
C PRO A 83 -17.88 17.75 -3.35
N ALA A 84 -17.77 16.77 -2.46
CA ALA A 84 -18.90 16.07 -1.84
C ALA A 84 -18.72 16.06 -0.32
N ARG A 85 -19.84 16.05 0.42
CA ARG A 85 -19.83 15.95 1.88
C ARG A 85 -20.28 14.54 2.25
N VAL A 86 -19.48 13.87 3.07
CA VAL A 86 -19.82 12.56 3.60
C VAL A 86 -20.90 12.69 4.65
N ASP A 87 -21.91 11.85 4.61
CA ASP A 87 -23.01 11.87 5.55
C ASP A 87 -22.54 11.65 7.00
N ALA A 88 -23.16 12.36 7.93
CA ALA A 88 -22.79 12.32 9.35
C ALA A 88 -23.08 10.96 10.02
N ASP A 89 -23.96 10.15 9.41
CA ASP A 89 -24.34 8.81 9.86
C ASP A 89 -23.61 7.69 9.10
N ALA A 90 -22.64 8.03 8.24
CA ALA A 90 -21.79 7.05 7.58
C ALA A 90 -21.08 6.16 8.62
N ARG A 91 -21.11 4.84 8.40
CA ARG A 91 -20.64 3.87 9.41
C ARG A 91 -19.12 3.97 9.58
N PRO A 92 -18.61 4.27 10.80
CA PRO A 92 -17.17 4.27 11.06
C PRO A 92 -16.52 2.92 10.78
N GLY A 93 -15.36 2.92 10.13
CA GLY A 93 -14.60 1.73 9.76
C GLY A 93 -15.16 0.97 8.55
N ALA A 94 -16.24 1.44 7.92
CA ALA A 94 -16.77 0.85 6.70
C ALA A 94 -16.06 1.40 5.45
N VAL A 95 -16.07 0.59 4.39
CA VAL A 95 -15.63 0.99 3.05
C VAL A 95 -16.86 1.03 2.16
N TYR A 96 -17.00 2.12 1.42
CA TYR A 96 -18.10 2.35 0.49
C TYR A 96 -17.57 2.48 -0.93
N ASP A 97 -18.34 1.92 -1.86
CA ASP A 97 -18.11 2.09 -3.28
C ASP A 97 -18.63 3.45 -3.72
N VAL A 98 -17.79 4.13 -4.50
CA VAL A 98 -18.11 5.39 -5.15
C VAL A 98 -18.10 5.12 -6.65
N GLU A 99 -19.29 5.15 -7.24
CA GLU A 99 -19.49 4.88 -8.65
C GLU A 99 -19.38 6.18 -9.43
N PHE A 100 -18.58 6.15 -10.49
CA PHE A 100 -18.42 7.22 -11.46
C PHE A 100 -19.01 6.75 -12.79
N PHE A 101 -19.85 7.56 -13.40
CA PHE A 101 -20.43 7.32 -14.71
C PHE A 101 -20.20 8.53 -15.61
N CYS A 102 -19.73 8.30 -16.83
CA CYS A 102 -19.46 9.35 -17.80
C CYS A 102 -19.60 8.80 -19.21
N ASP A 103 -20.46 9.41 -20.03
CA ASP A 103 -20.67 9.06 -21.45
C ASP A 103 -20.84 7.54 -21.75
N GLY A 104 -21.42 6.78 -20.82
CA GLY A 104 -21.64 5.33 -20.96
C GLY A 104 -20.52 4.46 -20.39
N SER A 105 -19.39 5.04 -20.00
CA SER A 105 -18.33 4.35 -19.26
C SER A 105 -18.55 4.52 -17.75
N SER A 106 -18.31 3.46 -16.99
CA SER A 106 -18.50 3.46 -15.54
C SER A 106 -17.28 2.89 -14.82
N GLY A 107 -17.00 3.36 -13.62
CA GLY A 107 -15.97 2.81 -12.75
C GLY A 107 -16.23 3.04 -11.28
N THR A 108 -15.44 2.38 -10.44
CA THR A 108 -15.66 2.39 -8.98
C THR A 108 -14.36 2.73 -8.26
N ALA A 109 -14.44 3.66 -7.32
CA ALA A 109 -13.39 3.96 -6.35
C ALA A 109 -13.88 3.63 -4.94
N HIS A 110 -12.96 3.48 -3.99
CA HIS A 110 -13.31 3.21 -2.61
C HIS A 110 -13.13 4.43 -1.71
N LEU A 111 -14.12 4.68 -0.86
CA LEU A 111 -14.07 5.66 0.22
C LEU A 111 -14.19 4.95 1.56
N THR A 112 -13.17 5.09 2.40
CA THR A 112 -13.13 4.53 3.74
C THR A 112 -13.58 5.57 4.75
N ILE A 113 -14.53 5.21 5.61
CA ILE A 113 -14.87 6.02 6.76
C ILE A 113 -13.92 5.64 7.89
N ALA A 114 -13.15 6.61 8.38
CA ALA A 114 -12.25 6.42 9.50
C ALA A 114 -13.02 5.82 10.68
N GLY A 115 -12.53 4.71 11.21
CA GLY A 115 -13.07 4.11 12.41
C GLY A 115 -12.68 4.90 13.65
N ASP A 116 -13.52 4.84 14.67
CA ASP A 116 -13.12 5.21 16.02
C ASP A 116 -12.13 4.17 16.52
N GLN A 117 -10.84 4.33 16.18
CA GLN A 117 -9.80 3.66 16.95
C GLN A 117 -9.90 4.27 18.35
N PRO A 118 -10.25 3.52 19.40
CA PRO A 118 -10.03 4.02 20.75
C PRO A 118 -8.55 4.34 20.81
N ALA A 119 -8.21 5.59 21.16
CA ALA A 119 -6.87 5.90 21.60
C ALA A 119 -6.61 5.04 22.84
N HIS A 120 -6.18 3.79 22.65
CA HIS A 120 -5.67 2.92 23.70
C HIS A 120 -4.31 3.49 24.12
N HIS A 121 -4.35 4.62 24.81
CA HIS A 121 -3.33 5.01 25.77
C HIS A 121 -4.05 5.17 27.12
N PRO A 122 -3.79 4.28 28.08
CA PRO A 122 -4.33 4.40 29.43
C PRO A 122 -3.91 5.74 30.06
N ALA A 123 -4.84 6.27 30.84
CA ALA A 123 -4.75 7.53 31.56
C ALA A 123 -3.42 7.78 32.30
N HIS A 124 -2.85 8.97 32.09
CA HIS A 124 -2.18 9.71 33.16
C HIS A 124 -2.57 11.18 33.09
N HIS A 125 -3.68 11.50 33.75
CA HIS A 125 -3.91 12.85 34.28
C HIS A 125 -2.98 13.04 35.49
N PRO A 126 -2.19 14.11 35.51
CA PRO A 126 -2.10 14.88 36.73
C PRO A 126 -2.48 16.33 36.46
N THR A 127 -3.37 16.82 37.31
CA THR A 127 -3.75 18.22 37.49
C THR A 127 -2.53 19.13 37.57
N ARG A 128 -2.42 20.15 36.70
CA ARG A 128 -1.88 21.47 37.06
C ARG A 128 -2.51 22.58 36.23
N HIS A 129 -3.14 23.51 36.93
CA HIS A 129 -3.41 24.86 36.47
C HIS A 129 -2.11 25.54 36.02
N HIS A 130 -2.04 26.02 34.78
CA HIS A 130 -1.30 27.24 34.40
C HIS A 130 -1.72 27.73 32.99
N ARG A 131 -2.46 28.84 32.98
CA ARG A 131 -2.17 30.08 32.25
C ARG A 131 -1.44 29.96 30.89
N HIS A 132 -2.20 30.17 29.81
CA HIS A 132 -1.84 30.51 28.42
C HIS A 132 -0.83 29.61 27.67
N PRO A 133 -1.15 29.32 26.40
CA PRO A 133 -0.15 29.52 25.33
C PRO A 133 -0.79 30.21 24.12
N SER A 134 -0.38 31.43 23.73
CA SER A 134 0.77 31.75 22.86
C SER A 134 0.89 30.83 21.64
N LYS A 135 0.65 31.44 20.48
CA LYS A 135 1.04 30.96 19.15
C LYS A 135 2.40 30.26 19.18
N GLY A 136 2.44 29.06 18.64
CA GLY A 136 3.64 28.36 18.21
C GLY A 136 3.19 27.35 17.16
N VAL A 137 3.58 27.58 15.91
CA VAL A 137 3.50 26.54 14.88
C VAL A 137 4.58 25.53 15.22
N HIS A 138 4.18 24.31 15.60
CA HIS A 138 5.11 23.19 15.63
C HIS A 138 5.30 22.70 14.19
N ALA A 139 6.30 23.31 13.54
CA ALA A 139 6.90 22.77 12.35
C ALA A 139 7.65 21.48 12.71
N GLY A 140 7.39 20.42 11.95
CA GLY A 140 8.20 19.23 11.73
C GLY A 140 9.19 18.81 12.82
N GLU A 141 8.77 17.87 13.65
CA GLU A 141 9.65 16.85 14.24
C GLU A 141 9.18 15.50 13.70
N GLY A 142 9.53 15.22 12.44
CA GLY A 142 9.53 13.86 11.92
C GLY A 142 10.82 13.19 12.38
N GLY A 143 10.72 12.08 13.13
CA GLY A 143 11.91 11.37 13.54
C GLY A 143 11.76 10.28 14.59
N THR A 144 10.63 9.60 14.72
CA THR A 144 10.66 8.27 15.35
C THR A 144 11.13 7.29 14.30
N LEU A 145 12.43 6.98 14.31
CA LEU A 145 12.96 5.71 13.84
C LEU A 145 12.38 4.63 14.77
N GLY A 146 11.10 4.33 14.54
CA GLY A 146 10.38 3.27 15.20
C GLY A 146 11.02 1.97 14.78
N GLY A 147 11.67 1.31 15.74
CA GLY A 147 11.98 -0.11 15.75
C GLY A 147 12.24 -0.70 14.37
N LEU A 148 13.45 -0.53 13.87
CA LEU A 148 14.06 -1.60 13.09
C LEU A 148 14.01 -2.82 14.01
N ASP A 149 13.09 -3.74 13.75
CA ASP A 149 13.12 -5.05 14.35
C ASP A 149 14.53 -5.60 14.07
N LEU A 150 15.36 -5.61 15.11
CA LEU A 150 16.73 -6.11 15.07
C LEU A 150 16.75 -7.59 14.64
N LYS A 151 15.60 -8.27 14.69
CA LYS A 151 15.44 -9.64 14.22
C LYS A 151 15.25 -9.75 12.71
N GLU A 152 14.62 -8.76 12.06
CA GLU A 152 14.32 -8.80 10.62
C GLU A 152 15.40 -8.12 9.77
N MET A 153 16.04 -7.05 10.27
CA MET A 153 17.21 -6.44 9.60
C MET A 153 18.49 -7.29 9.71
N GLY A 154 18.57 -8.16 10.71
CA GLY A 154 19.69 -9.11 10.85
C GLY A 154 19.71 -10.19 9.76
N LEU A 155 18.55 -10.58 9.24
CA LEU A 155 18.45 -11.60 8.19
C LEU A 155 18.91 -11.08 6.82
N GLY A 156 18.55 -9.84 6.48
CA GLY A 156 18.96 -9.21 5.22
C GLY A 156 20.48 -9.04 5.12
N ALA A 157 21.11 -8.54 6.18
CA ALA A 157 22.56 -8.36 6.22
C ALA A 157 23.32 -9.70 6.21
N ALA A 158 22.81 -10.73 6.91
CA ALA A 158 23.39 -12.06 6.90
C ALA A 158 23.35 -12.71 5.50
N LEU A 159 22.26 -12.49 4.74
CA LEU A 159 22.15 -12.99 3.35
C LEU A 159 23.17 -12.30 2.42
N ILE A 160 23.31 -10.98 2.48
CA ILE A 160 24.27 -10.24 1.64
C ILE A 160 25.72 -10.61 2.01
N ALA A 161 26.04 -10.67 3.31
CA ALA A 161 27.38 -11.06 3.77
C ALA A 161 27.70 -12.52 3.43
N GLY A 162 26.72 -13.43 3.53
CA GLY A 162 26.85 -14.83 3.14
C GLY A 162 27.12 -15.00 1.64
N ALA A 163 26.41 -14.26 0.78
CA ALA A 163 26.62 -14.29 -0.67
C ALA A 163 28.01 -13.77 -1.06
N LEU A 164 28.46 -12.64 -0.50
CA LEU A 164 29.79 -12.10 -0.77
C LEU A 164 30.90 -12.98 -0.19
N GLY A 165 30.70 -13.53 1.01
CA GLY A 165 31.66 -14.41 1.67
C GLY A 165 31.86 -15.73 0.94
N THR A 166 30.77 -16.35 0.46
CA THR A 166 30.85 -17.59 -0.33
C THR A 166 31.51 -17.37 -1.69
N ALA A 167 31.18 -16.28 -2.38
CA ALA A 167 31.83 -15.91 -3.63
C ALA A 167 33.34 -15.65 -3.44
N TYR A 168 33.72 -14.90 -2.40
CA TYR A 168 35.13 -14.64 -2.10
C TYR A 168 35.89 -15.91 -1.69
N HIS A 169 35.29 -16.77 -0.86
CA HIS A 169 35.90 -18.02 -0.43
C HIS A 169 36.13 -19.00 -1.60
N LEU A 170 35.18 -19.10 -2.54
CA LEU A 170 35.35 -19.91 -3.75
C LEU A 170 36.38 -19.30 -4.71
N ALA A 171 36.41 -17.98 -4.86
CA ALA A 171 37.44 -17.30 -5.66
C ALA A 171 38.85 -17.55 -5.11
N ARG A 172 39.00 -17.54 -3.77
CA ARG A 172 40.30 -17.78 -3.12
C ARG A 172 40.77 -19.24 -3.23
N ARG A 173 39.85 -20.22 -3.25
CA ARG A 173 40.23 -21.62 -3.48
C ARG A 173 40.79 -21.85 -4.88
N ARG A 174 40.24 -21.17 -5.90
CA ARG A 174 40.74 -21.30 -7.27
C ARG A 174 42.12 -20.66 -7.50
N THR A 175 42.57 -19.78 -6.60
CA THR A 175 43.94 -19.22 -6.66
C THR A 175 44.99 -20.06 -5.93
N ASP A 176 44.58 -21.10 -5.19
CA ASP A 176 45.52 -22.02 -4.52
C ASP A 176 45.90 -23.22 -5.42
N GLU A 177 45.20 -23.39 -6.55
CA GLU A 177 45.43 -24.49 -7.51
C GLU A 177 46.38 -24.12 -8.66
N ASP A 178 47.03 -22.95 -8.62
CA ASP A 178 48.00 -22.49 -9.63
C ASP A 178 49.43 -22.26 -9.08
N THR A 179 49.76 -22.87 -7.93
CA THR A 179 51.17 -23.01 -7.51
C THR A 179 51.45 -24.40 -6.93
N GLY A 180 51.80 -25.34 -7.81
CA GLY A 180 52.27 -26.69 -7.48
C GLY A 180 52.71 -27.45 -8.70
#